data_AF-A0A9Q0S0M6-F1
#
_entry.id   AF-A0A9Q0S0M6-F1
#
_cell.length_a   1.000
_cell.length_b   1.000
_cell.length_c   1.000
_cell.angle_alpha   90.00
_cell.angle_beta   90.00
_cell.angle_gamma   90.00
#
_symmetry.space_group_name_H-M   'P 1'
#
loop_
_entity.id
_entity.type
_entity.pdbx_description
1 polymer ?
#
loop_
_entity_poly.entity_id
_entity_poly.type
_entity_poly.pdbx_seq_one_letter_code
_entity_poly.pdbx_strand_id
1 'polypeptide(L)'
;MSGSAKTQLIDNVATVSTRNESNEPYPLENYLRYLNPEMHDQGDKNCAKAIASVEDFELSRSKQVADSSDCSVSIKPKNILGCDNSTMFLRTSDQSGKKLCCPFCEKLYSKLARHMEAKHSEEVDVKKFLSLPKGSKDKRAIQDALRKIGQTNFNKNAVLNNGELITSRRPNPKNKRKAVDNTTCPYCVGSYAKSGLHFHYYDRVVEAIRSVARVDEIRNEFIAPNTATSAVTAIKQIGEMLVVQYIRRGDHKSKWITRDFLTVLNCDMCTSINKMATETKSRKARPARHKTVILPSSEDVKILAQYIETERIKCFTELSESYTFKNWLRLNELTMASIIVFNRRRVGDTQNILAEDYAFKEVINESTNEELFSDLPEHSKKIASQYSRMKVRGKRNRTVPVLLKANVDDCLMSQAPHFSSPRCKRVSGQRLPLRSTIQT
;
A
#
# COMPACT_ATOMS: atom_id res chain seq x y z
N MET A 1 58.12 -4.71 25.18
CA MET A 1 56.95 -3.96 25.68
C MET A 1 55.82 -4.14 24.66
N SER A 2 54.71 -4.71 25.11
CA SER A 2 53.31 -4.57 24.61
C SER A 2 53.11 -4.09 23.16
N GLY A 3 52.39 -4.76 22.27
CA GLY A 3 51.47 -5.88 22.38
C GLY A 3 50.39 -5.76 21.30
N SER A 4 49.89 -6.90 20.82
CA SER A 4 48.52 -7.14 20.26
C SER A 4 48.13 -6.43 18.94
N ALA A 5 47.48 -7.05 17.95
CA ALA A 5 47.11 -8.43 17.65
C ALA A 5 46.58 -8.48 16.18
N LYS A 6 46.90 -9.61 15.53
CA LYS A 6 46.09 -10.50 14.65
C LYS A 6 44.77 -9.92 14.08
N THR A 7 44.35 -10.17 12.83
CA THR A 7 44.35 -11.47 12.13
C THR A 7 44.03 -11.29 10.63
N GLN A 8 44.74 -12.04 9.78
CA GLN A 8 44.41 -12.35 8.39
C GLN A 8 43.11 -13.17 8.29
N LEU A 9 42.40 -13.08 7.16
CA LEU A 9 41.77 -14.24 6.52
C LEU A 9 41.55 -13.95 5.03
N ILE A 10 42.20 -14.79 4.23
CA ILE A 10 42.31 -14.82 2.77
C ILE A 10 41.19 -15.71 2.21
N ASP A 11 40.85 -15.43 0.95
CA ASP A 11 40.07 -16.22 0.00
C ASP A 11 40.01 -17.73 0.25
N ASN A 12 38.82 -18.31 0.08
CA ASN A 12 38.68 -19.67 -0.44
C ASN A 12 37.34 -19.88 -1.15
N VAL A 13 37.46 -20.04 -2.46
CA VAL A 13 36.50 -20.69 -3.36
C VAL A 13 36.63 -22.20 -3.15
N ALA A 14 35.55 -22.89 -2.77
CA ALA A 14 35.42 -24.35 -2.94
C ALA A 14 33.94 -24.80 -2.86
N THR A 15 33.42 -25.20 -4.04
CA THR A 15 32.61 -26.41 -4.31
C THR A 15 31.77 -27.04 -3.18
N VAL A 16 30.44 -27.04 -3.37
CA VAL A 16 29.56 -28.10 -2.84
C VAL A 16 28.63 -28.62 -3.95
N SER A 17 29.02 -29.79 -4.46
CA SER A 17 28.23 -30.99 -4.78
C SER A 17 26.83 -30.86 -5.40
N THR A 18 26.76 -31.31 -6.65
CA THR A 18 25.58 -31.82 -7.35
C THR A 18 24.96 -33.01 -6.62
N ARG A 19 23.69 -32.90 -6.21
CA ARG A 19 22.78 -34.04 -6.10
C ARG A 19 21.59 -33.82 -7.02
N ASN A 20 21.50 -34.70 -8.01
CA ASN A 20 20.34 -34.87 -8.88
C ASN A 20 19.15 -35.36 -8.04
N GLU A 21 18.08 -34.57 -7.97
CA GLU A 21 16.73 -35.08 -7.76
C GLU A 21 15.84 -34.48 -8.86
N SER A 22 15.53 -35.34 -9.84
CA SER A 22 14.37 -35.35 -10.73
C SER A 22 13.64 -34.01 -10.97
N ASN A 23 13.87 -33.48 -12.17
CA ASN A 23 12.91 -32.63 -12.90
C ASN A 23 11.54 -33.32 -12.98
N GLU A 24 10.58 -32.88 -12.18
CA GLU A 24 9.17 -32.94 -12.56
C GLU A 24 8.64 -31.51 -12.76
N PRO A 25 8.00 -31.21 -13.91
CA PRO A 25 7.43 -29.90 -14.16
C PRO A 25 6.24 -29.67 -13.24
N TYR A 26 6.29 -28.57 -12.47
CA TYR A 26 5.13 -28.07 -11.72
C TYR A 26 3.91 -27.96 -12.65
N PRO A 27 2.76 -28.61 -12.35
CA PRO A 27 1.62 -28.64 -13.26
C PRO A 27 1.03 -27.24 -13.50
N LEU A 28 0.87 -26.88 -14.77
CA LEU A 28 0.31 -25.62 -15.28
C LEU A 28 -1.15 -25.36 -14.85
N GLU A 29 -1.81 -26.38 -14.28
CA GLU A 29 -3.23 -26.40 -13.92
C GLU A 29 -3.59 -25.45 -12.75
N ASN A 30 -2.62 -25.07 -11.92
CA ASN A 30 -2.86 -24.16 -10.80
C ASN A 30 -2.89 -22.67 -11.16
N TYR A 31 -2.49 -22.29 -12.40
CA TYR A 31 -2.48 -20.89 -12.82
C TYR A 31 -3.83 -20.43 -13.42
N LEU A 32 -4.61 -21.38 -13.96
CA LEU A 32 -5.90 -21.08 -14.61
C LEU A 32 -7.06 -20.89 -13.63
N ARG A 33 -6.87 -21.21 -12.35
CA ARG A 33 -7.92 -21.06 -11.31
C ARG A 33 -8.07 -19.64 -10.77
N TYR A 34 -7.13 -18.74 -11.10
CA TYR A 34 -7.12 -17.35 -10.63
C TYR A 34 -7.78 -16.35 -11.60
N LEU A 35 -8.29 -16.81 -12.76
CA LEU A 35 -8.72 -15.92 -13.85
C LEU A 35 -10.21 -16.00 -14.23
N ASN A 36 -11.05 -16.77 -13.54
CA ASN A 36 -12.49 -16.80 -13.81
C ASN A 36 -13.33 -16.44 -12.58
N PRO A 37 -13.94 -15.23 -12.54
CA PRO A 37 -15.07 -14.93 -11.69
C PRO A 37 -16.36 -14.89 -12.52
N GLU A 38 -17.06 -16.02 -12.63
CA GLU A 38 -18.49 -16.05 -13.01
C GLU A 38 -19.30 -16.63 -11.83
N MET A 39 -20.00 -15.71 -11.16
CA MET A 39 -21.33 -15.69 -10.49
C MET A 39 -21.88 -16.98 -9.81
N HIS A 40 -22.58 -17.01 -8.67
CA HIS A 40 -23.67 -16.20 -8.08
C HIS A 40 -23.73 -16.47 -6.55
N ASP A 41 -23.89 -15.43 -5.71
CA ASP A 41 -25.11 -15.03 -4.94
C ASP A 41 -25.36 -15.80 -3.62
N GLN A 42 -25.19 -15.13 -2.47
CA GLN A 42 -26.29 -14.70 -1.57
C GLN A 42 -25.71 -14.10 -0.27
N GLY A 43 -26.02 -12.83 -0.01
CA GLY A 43 -25.90 -12.22 1.32
C GLY A 43 -25.05 -10.96 1.39
N ASP A 44 -25.69 -9.79 1.29
CA ASP A 44 -25.76 -8.85 2.42
C ASP A 44 -26.52 -7.57 2.05
N LYS A 45 -27.77 -7.47 2.54
CA LYS A 45 -28.66 -6.30 2.46
C LYS A 45 -28.22 -5.12 3.34
N ASN A 46 -27.02 -5.17 3.93
CA ASN A 46 -26.50 -4.15 4.84
C ASN A 46 -25.58 -3.11 4.17
N CYS A 47 -25.12 -3.35 2.93
CA CYS A 47 -24.28 -2.39 2.21
C CYS A 47 -25.08 -1.25 1.56
N ALA A 48 -26.35 -1.50 1.18
CA ALA A 48 -27.20 -0.50 0.53
C ALA A 48 -27.65 0.64 1.47
N LYS A 49 -27.78 0.38 2.78
CA LYS A 49 -28.16 1.40 3.77
C LYS A 49 -27.05 2.39 4.10
N ALA A 50 -25.78 2.00 3.95
CA ALA A 50 -24.65 2.89 4.15
C ALA A 50 -24.44 3.87 2.99
N ILE A 51 -24.87 3.49 1.78
CA ILE A 51 -24.71 4.31 0.56
C ILE A 51 -25.75 5.45 0.54
N ALA A 52 -27.00 5.18 0.92
CA ALA A 52 -28.05 6.21 0.97
C ALA A 52 -27.76 7.34 1.98
N SER A 53 -27.15 7.02 3.12
CA SER A 53 -26.75 8.04 4.12
C SER A 53 -25.50 8.86 3.74
N VAL A 54 -24.73 8.41 2.74
CA VAL A 54 -23.57 9.14 2.22
C VAL A 54 -23.99 10.10 1.10
N GLU A 55 -25.00 9.73 0.30
CA GLU A 55 -25.57 10.58 -0.75
C GLU A 55 -26.27 11.83 -0.17
N ASP A 56 -26.98 11.71 0.95
CA ASP A 56 -27.64 12.85 1.62
C ASP A 56 -26.62 13.84 2.26
N PHE A 57 -25.42 13.37 2.60
CA PHE A 57 -24.34 14.20 3.13
C PHE A 57 -23.52 14.91 2.03
N GLU A 58 -23.44 14.32 0.82
CA GLU A 58 -22.79 14.96 -0.33
C GLU A 58 -23.66 16.05 -1.00
N LEU A 59 -25.00 15.92 -0.96
CA LEU A 59 -25.92 16.91 -1.53
C LEU A 59 -25.96 18.23 -0.73
N SER A 60 -25.75 18.15 0.58
CA SER A 60 -25.73 19.29 1.49
C SER A 60 -24.40 20.06 1.47
N ARG A 61 -23.28 19.38 1.17
CA ARG A 61 -21.95 20.01 1.01
C ARG A 61 -21.71 20.63 -0.36
N SER A 62 -22.38 20.12 -1.40
CA SER A 62 -22.32 20.68 -2.76
C SER A 62 -22.90 22.10 -2.86
N LYS A 63 -23.78 22.50 -1.92
CA LYS A 63 -24.32 23.87 -1.84
C LYS A 63 -23.39 24.89 -1.18
N GLN A 64 -22.31 24.48 -0.50
CA GLN A 64 -21.39 25.38 0.21
C GLN A 64 -20.02 25.55 -0.47
N VAL A 65 -19.70 24.80 -1.53
CA VAL A 65 -18.40 24.83 -2.24
C VAL A 65 -18.45 25.65 -3.54
N ALA A 66 -19.58 26.30 -3.84
CA ALA A 66 -19.75 27.08 -5.07
C ALA A 66 -18.87 28.36 -5.16
N ASP A 67 -18.14 28.74 -4.10
CA ASP A 67 -17.41 30.02 -4.02
C ASP A 67 -15.88 29.92 -3.90
N SER A 68 -15.24 28.77 -4.18
CA SER A 68 -13.77 28.72 -4.31
C SER A 68 -13.33 28.20 -5.67
N SER A 69 -12.81 29.10 -6.49
CA SER A 69 -12.30 28.86 -7.84
C SER A 69 -11.20 27.80 -7.88
N ASP A 70 -11.51 26.61 -8.37
CA ASP A 70 -10.56 25.53 -8.61
C ASP A 70 -9.93 25.70 -10.00
N CYS A 71 -8.60 25.84 -10.05
CA CYS A 71 -7.84 26.22 -11.23
C CYS A 71 -6.97 25.07 -11.76
N SER A 72 -7.50 23.86 -11.82
CA SER A 72 -6.81 22.72 -12.44
C SER A 72 -7.26 22.52 -13.90
N VAL A 73 -6.50 23.06 -14.85
CA VAL A 73 -6.72 22.78 -16.29
C VAL A 73 -6.21 21.38 -16.61
N SER A 74 -7.09 20.38 -16.52
CA SER A 74 -6.85 19.05 -17.07
C SER A 74 -7.40 18.97 -18.49
N ILE A 75 -6.59 19.34 -19.49
CA ILE A 75 -6.87 18.96 -20.89
C ILE A 75 -6.58 17.46 -20.97
N LYS A 76 -7.61 16.62 -20.80
CA LYS A 76 -7.51 15.16 -20.97
C LYS A 76 -7.28 14.86 -22.46
N PRO A 77 -6.13 14.31 -22.88
CA PRO A 77 -5.95 13.90 -24.27
C PRO A 77 -6.73 12.61 -24.53
N LYS A 78 -7.68 12.64 -25.48
CA LYS A 78 -8.25 11.44 -26.11
C LYS A 78 -7.13 10.69 -26.86
N ASN A 79 -7.14 9.35 -26.90
CA ASN A 79 -6.14 8.49 -27.58
C ASN A 79 -5.51 9.13 -28.84
N ILE A 80 -4.31 9.70 -28.70
CA ILE A 80 -3.59 10.38 -29.79
C ILE A 80 -2.58 9.39 -30.39
N LEU A 81 -2.89 8.84 -31.57
CA LEU A 81 -1.94 8.07 -32.38
C LEU A 81 -0.69 8.94 -32.68
N GLY A 82 0.52 8.41 -32.54
CA GLY A 82 1.76 9.15 -32.87
C GLY A 82 1.81 9.56 -34.36
N CYS A 83 2.61 10.58 -34.70
CA CYS A 83 2.91 10.90 -36.11
C CYS A 83 3.95 9.91 -36.66
N ASP A 84 3.81 9.49 -37.91
CA ASP A 84 4.89 8.77 -38.61
C ASP A 84 6.06 9.73 -38.82
N ASN A 85 7.20 9.42 -38.19
CA ASN A 85 8.40 10.23 -38.23
C ASN A 85 9.54 9.57 -39.02
N SER A 86 9.23 8.53 -39.80
CA SER A 86 10.21 7.76 -40.58
C SER A 86 10.88 8.59 -41.66
N THR A 87 10.12 9.51 -42.28
CA THR A 87 10.57 10.38 -43.37
C THR A 87 10.92 11.80 -42.92
N MET A 88 10.78 12.10 -41.63
CA MET A 88 11.01 13.44 -41.09
C MET A 88 12.48 13.68 -40.72
N PHE A 89 12.90 14.95 -40.74
CA PHE A 89 14.21 15.39 -40.26
C PHE A 89 14.11 16.18 -38.95
N LEU A 90 15.23 16.28 -38.23
CA LEU A 90 15.34 17.04 -36.99
C LEU A 90 16.30 18.20 -37.16
N ARG A 91 15.90 19.37 -36.65
CA ARG A 91 16.82 20.49 -36.42
C ARG A 91 17.51 20.37 -35.07
N THR A 92 18.80 20.67 -35.05
CA THR A 92 19.65 20.68 -33.87
C THR A 92 19.66 22.05 -33.19
N SER A 93 20.18 22.12 -31.96
CA SER A 93 20.15 23.33 -31.12
C SER A 93 20.99 24.50 -31.63
N ASP A 94 22.03 24.22 -32.42
CA ASP A 94 22.92 25.18 -33.09
C ASP A 94 22.24 25.94 -34.23
N GLN A 95 21.16 25.39 -34.79
CA GLN A 95 20.38 26.06 -35.81
C GLN A 95 19.46 27.10 -35.17
N SER A 96 19.59 28.37 -35.59
CA SER A 96 18.79 29.47 -35.06
C SER A 96 17.30 29.37 -35.45
N GLY A 97 16.44 30.12 -34.75
CA GLY A 97 15.06 30.36 -35.19
C GLY A 97 14.10 29.17 -35.04
N LYS A 98 13.97 28.56 -33.85
CA LYS A 98 12.88 27.62 -33.58
C LYS A 98 11.53 28.31 -33.77
N LYS A 99 10.83 27.96 -34.85
CA LYS A 99 9.44 28.35 -35.07
C LYS A 99 8.52 27.28 -34.50
N LEU A 100 7.42 27.72 -33.93
CA LEU A 100 6.41 26.89 -33.30
C LEU A 100 5.09 27.14 -34.00
N CYS A 101 4.34 26.08 -34.28
CA CYS A 101 3.02 26.19 -34.89
C CYS A 101 2.01 26.71 -33.87
N CYS A 102 1.19 27.67 -34.28
CA CYS A 102 0.05 28.13 -33.50
C CYS A 102 -1.08 27.09 -33.55
N PRO A 103 -1.64 26.68 -32.40
CA PRO A 103 -2.73 25.69 -32.40
C PRO A 103 -4.04 26.21 -33.02
N PHE A 104 -4.18 27.52 -33.24
CA PHE A 104 -5.42 28.15 -33.70
C PHE A 104 -5.39 28.55 -35.18
N CYS A 105 -4.30 29.18 -35.65
CA CYS A 105 -4.17 29.63 -37.04
C CYS A 105 -3.17 28.83 -37.87
N GLU A 106 -2.58 27.78 -37.28
CA GLU A 106 -1.68 26.81 -37.94
C GLU A 106 -0.42 27.42 -38.60
N LYS A 107 -0.11 28.68 -38.26
CA LYS A 107 1.07 29.39 -38.75
C LYS A 107 2.26 29.26 -37.80
N LEU A 108 3.48 29.32 -38.36
CA LEU A 108 4.74 29.16 -37.64
C LEU A 108 5.29 30.49 -37.11
N TYR A 109 5.52 30.59 -35.80
CA TYR A 109 6.03 31.80 -35.13
C TYR A 109 7.22 31.51 -34.21
N SER A 110 8.18 32.44 -34.15
CA SER A 110 9.33 32.36 -33.21
C SER A 110 8.95 32.75 -31.77
N LYS A 111 7.93 33.60 -31.60
CA LYS A 111 7.42 34.09 -30.32
C LYS A 111 5.94 33.73 -30.16
N LEU A 112 5.65 32.43 -30.06
CA LEU A 112 4.28 31.91 -30.07
C LEU A 112 3.37 32.53 -29.00
N ALA A 113 3.85 32.69 -27.76
CA ALA A 113 3.06 33.32 -26.69
C ALA A 113 2.60 34.74 -27.07
N ARG A 114 3.54 35.60 -27.51
CA ARG A 114 3.22 36.97 -27.95
C ARG A 114 2.26 37.01 -29.15
N HIS A 115 2.36 36.03 -30.04
CA HIS A 115 1.43 35.89 -31.15
C HIS A 115 0.01 35.55 -30.66
N MET A 116 -0.13 34.57 -29.76
CA MET A 116 -1.43 34.20 -29.18
C MET A 116 -2.06 35.38 -28.44
N GLU A 117 -1.27 36.14 -27.69
CA GLU A 117 -1.73 37.36 -27.00
C GLU A 117 -2.28 38.41 -27.98
N ALA A 118 -1.66 38.57 -29.16
CA ALA A 118 -2.02 39.62 -30.11
C ALA A 118 -3.12 39.23 -31.12
N LYS A 119 -3.28 37.94 -31.43
CA LYS A 119 -4.17 37.46 -32.50
C LYS A 119 -5.27 36.50 -32.04
N HIS A 120 -5.12 35.94 -30.84
CA HIS A 120 -6.02 34.93 -30.29
C HIS A 120 -6.46 35.28 -28.86
N SER A 121 -6.58 36.58 -28.54
CA SER A 121 -6.97 37.07 -27.21
C SER A 121 -8.34 36.58 -26.75
N GLU A 122 -9.21 36.22 -27.70
CA GLU A 122 -10.58 35.78 -27.43
C GLU A 122 -10.70 34.30 -27.07
N GLU A 123 -9.68 33.49 -27.36
CA GLU A 123 -9.67 32.05 -27.07
C GLU A 123 -9.67 31.80 -25.57
N VAL A 124 -10.45 30.82 -25.11
CA VAL A 124 -10.68 30.53 -23.69
C VAL A 124 -9.36 30.31 -22.93
N ASP A 125 -8.47 29.46 -23.46
CA ASP A 125 -7.18 29.17 -22.85
C ASP A 125 -6.22 30.38 -22.88
N VAL A 126 -6.36 31.25 -23.90
CA VAL A 126 -5.55 32.47 -24.03
C VAL A 126 -5.99 33.51 -23.01
N LYS A 127 -7.30 33.75 -22.88
CA LYS A 127 -7.88 34.57 -21.80
C LYS A 127 -7.41 34.10 -20.43
N LYS A 128 -7.42 32.79 -20.20
CA LYS A 128 -6.99 32.20 -18.93
C LYS A 128 -5.51 32.44 -18.62
N PHE A 129 -4.60 32.37 -19.59
CA PHE A 129 -3.20 32.69 -19.30
C PHE A 129 -2.94 34.21 -19.26
N LEU A 130 -3.75 35.03 -19.93
CA LEU A 130 -3.66 36.49 -19.89
C LEU A 130 -4.03 37.05 -18.51
N SER A 131 -5.02 36.45 -17.84
CA SER A 131 -5.43 36.84 -16.47
C SER A 131 -4.40 36.49 -15.39
N LEU A 132 -3.45 35.62 -15.69
CA LEU A 132 -2.43 35.19 -14.73
C LEU A 132 -1.20 36.13 -14.69
N PRO A 133 -0.60 36.36 -13.50
CA PRO A 133 0.58 37.19 -13.35
C PRO A 133 1.76 36.75 -14.23
N LYS A 134 2.56 37.73 -14.69
CA LYS A 134 3.77 37.44 -15.47
C LYS A 134 4.71 36.55 -14.66
N GLY A 135 5.18 35.47 -15.29
CA GLY A 135 6.15 34.55 -14.68
C GLY A 135 5.56 33.46 -13.78
N SER A 136 4.24 33.44 -13.53
CA SER A 136 3.61 32.38 -12.71
C SER A 136 3.78 30.99 -13.33
N LYS A 137 3.80 29.95 -12.49
CA LYS A 137 3.91 28.55 -12.93
C LYS A 137 2.70 28.14 -13.79
N ASP A 138 1.51 28.56 -13.38
CA ASP A 138 0.26 28.22 -14.07
C ASP A 138 0.18 28.85 -15.46
N LYS A 139 0.64 30.11 -15.59
CA LYS A 139 0.72 30.79 -16.90
C LYS A 139 1.66 30.03 -17.84
N ARG A 140 2.82 29.60 -17.34
CA ARG A 140 3.77 28.80 -18.12
C ARG A 140 3.17 27.44 -18.50
N ALA A 141 2.42 26.80 -17.62
CA ALA A 141 1.78 25.50 -17.87
C ALA A 141 0.77 25.57 -19.02
N ILE A 142 -0.09 26.60 -19.04
CA ILE A 142 -1.07 26.80 -20.12
C ILE A 142 -0.35 27.10 -21.44
N GLN A 143 0.64 27.99 -21.44
CA GLN A 143 1.44 28.29 -22.63
C GLN A 143 2.19 27.06 -23.16
N ASP A 144 2.70 26.21 -22.27
CA ASP A 144 3.33 24.94 -22.61
C ASP A 144 2.35 23.96 -23.24
N ALA A 145 1.13 23.85 -22.72
CA ALA A 145 0.09 22.99 -23.24
C ALA A 145 -0.31 23.40 -24.68
N LEU A 146 -0.64 24.69 -24.87
CA LEU A 146 -0.98 25.25 -26.19
C LEU A 146 0.15 25.06 -27.20
N ARG A 147 1.41 25.27 -26.76
CA ARG A 147 2.58 25.01 -27.60
C ARG A 147 2.66 23.54 -28.03
N LYS A 148 2.45 22.60 -27.11
CA LYS A 148 2.52 21.15 -27.43
C LYS A 148 1.41 20.76 -28.40
N ILE A 149 0.19 21.26 -28.20
CA ILE A 149 -0.94 21.04 -29.14
C ILE A 149 -0.56 21.52 -30.54
N GLY A 150 -0.07 22.76 -30.68
CA GLY A 150 0.36 23.28 -31.98
C GLY A 150 1.49 22.46 -32.61
N GLN A 151 2.46 22.00 -31.81
CA GLN A 151 3.51 21.08 -32.28
C GLN A 151 2.94 19.77 -32.78
N THR A 152 2.01 19.16 -32.04
CA THR A 152 1.36 17.91 -32.44
C THR A 152 0.57 18.09 -33.73
N ASN A 153 -0.18 19.17 -33.88
CA ASN A 153 -0.95 19.48 -35.09
C ASN A 153 -0.01 19.60 -36.30
N PHE A 154 1.07 20.36 -36.17
CA PHE A 154 2.07 20.49 -37.23
C PHE A 154 2.75 19.16 -37.55
N ASN A 155 3.22 18.43 -36.55
CA ASN A 155 3.92 17.17 -36.74
C ASN A 155 3.03 16.09 -37.37
N LYS A 156 1.69 16.17 -37.22
CA LYS A 156 0.76 15.21 -37.82
C LYS A 156 0.22 15.61 -39.18
N ASN A 157 0.24 16.91 -39.49
CA ASN A 157 -0.39 17.41 -40.69
C ASN A 157 0.52 17.23 -41.91
N ALA A 158 0.21 16.25 -42.77
CA ALA A 158 1.00 15.96 -43.96
C ALA A 158 1.02 17.09 -45.00
N VAL A 159 0.04 17.99 -44.98
CA VAL A 159 -0.07 19.11 -45.93
C VAL A 159 0.74 20.33 -45.46
N LEU A 160 0.67 20.64 -44.16
CA LEU A 160 1.38 21.79 -43.58
C LEU A 160 2.84 21.49 -43.23
N ASN A 161 3.16 20.24 -42.92
CA ASN A 161 4.49 19.86 -42.49
C ASN A 161 5.44 19.81 -43.69
N ASN A 162 6.55 20.54 -43.57
CA ASN A 162 7.62 20.58 -44.55
C ASN A 162 8.68 19.47 -44.35
N GLY A 163 8.35 18.41 -43.64
CA GLY A 163 9.24 17.32 -43.26
C GLY A 163 10.00 17.53 -41.94
N GLU A 164 9.85 18.66 -41.25
CA GLU A 164 10.50 18.91 -39.95
C GLU A 164 9.69 18.30 -38.80
N LEU A 165 10.33 17.50 -37.94
CA LEU A 165 9.74 17.09 -36.67
C LEU A 165 10.04 18.13 -35.57
N ILE A 166 9.02 18.87 -35.15
CA ILE A 166 9.17 19.84 -34.05
C ILE A 166 9.09 19.10 -32.72
N THR A 167 10.23 18.93 -32.04
CA THR A 167 10.30 18.30 -30.72
C THR A 167 10.15 19.31 -29.57
N SER A 168 9.77 18.83 -28.39
CA SER A 168 9.69 19.66 -27.18
C SER A 168 11.05 20.29 -26.84
N ARG A 169 12.12 19.47 -26.91
CA ARG A 169 13.51 19.89 -26.71
C ARG A 169 14.35 19.50 -27.93
N ARG A 170 15.01 20.48 -28.56
CA ARG A 170 15.91 20.22 -29.69
C ARG A 170 17.09 19.36 -29.25
N PRO A 171 17.51 18.38 -30.06
CA PRO A 171 18.70 17.59 -29.78
C PRO A 171 19.96 18.45 -29.87
N ASN A 172 20.93 18.13 -29.02
CA ASN A 172 22.29 18.64 -29.17
C ASN A 172 22.92 18.00 -30.44
N PRO A 173 23.61 18.76 -31.31
CA PRO A 173 24.24 18.24 -32.51
C PRO A 173 25.19 17.06 -32.24
N LYS A 174 25.87 17.03 -31.09
CA LYS A 174 26.78 15.94 -30.68
C LYS A 174 26.10 14.57 -30.62
N ASN A 175 24.79 14.54 -30.32
CA ASN A 175 24.06 13.30 -30.10
C ASN A 175 23.55 12.64 -31.39
N LYS A 176 23.72 13.29 -32.57
CA LYS A 176 23.34 12.77 -33.90
C LYS A 176 21.97 12.08 -33.97
N ARG A 177 20.96 12.61 -33.25
CA ARG A 177 19.62 12.01 -33.15
C ARG A 177 18.81 12.17 -34.44
N LYS A 178 18.05 11.15 -34.80
CA LYS A 178 17.11 11.15 -35.93
C LYS A 178 15.67 11.33 -35.46
N ALA A 179 14.77 11.71 -36.38
CA ALA A 179 13.36 11.92 -36.05
C ALA A 179 12.73 10.68 -35.41
N VAL A 180 13.02 9.49 -35.96
CA VAL A 180 12.62 8.16 -35.46
C VAL A 180 13.02 7.85 -34.02
N ASP A 181 14.00 8.56 -33.46
CA ASP A 181 14.41 8.41 -32.05
C ASP A 181 13.47 9.14 -31.08
N ASN A 182 12.47 9.84 -31.61
CA ASN A 182 11.48 10.56 -30.82
C ASN A 182 10.13 9.83 -30.84
N THR A 183 9.35 10.09 -29.82
CA THR A 183 7.98 9.61 -29.69
C THR A 183 7.14 10.68 -29.02
N THR A 184 5.83 10.58 -29.17
CA THR A 184 4.87 11.50 -28.57
C THR A 184 4.41 10.94 -27.23
N CYS A 185 4.45 11.77 -26.19
CA CYS A 185 3.90 11.41 -24.89
C CYS A 185 2.37 11.38 -24.98
N PRO A 186 1.69 10.28 -24.62
CA PRO A 186 0.23 10.19 -24.72
C PRO A 186 -0.48 11.11 -23.72
N TYR A 187 0.19 11.49 -22.63
CA TYR A 187 -0.40 12.28 -21.55
C TYR A 187 -0.27 13.80 -21.74
N CYS A 188 0.85 14.26 -22.31
CA CYS A 188 1.06 15.71 -22.51
C CYS A 188 1.22 16.11 -23.97
N VAL A 189 1.07 15.15 -24.89
CA VAL A 189 1.09 15.31 -26.36
C VAL A 189 2.39 15.87 -26.96
N GLY A 190 3.35 16.24 -26.12
CA GLY A 190 4.67 16.69 -26.55
C GLY A 190 5.50 15.56 -27.15
N SER A 191 6.32 15.89 -28.15
CA SER A 191 7.28 14.96 -28.74
C SER A 191 8.62 15.02 -28.00
N TYR A 192 9.12 13.87 -27.56
CA TYR A 192 10.33 13.72 -26.75
C TYR A 192 11.21 12.61 -27.31
N ALA A 193 12.51 12.68 -27.02
CA ALA A 193 13.42 11.58 -27.34
C ALA A 193 13.08 10.35 -26.49
N LYS A 194 13.03 9.18 -27.13
CA LYS A 194 12.74 7.89 -26.47
C LYS A 194 13.68 7.62 -25.29
N SER A 195 14.95 8.01 -25.42
CA SER A 195 15.96 7.83 -24.37
C SER A 195 15.73 8.68 -23.12
N GLY A 196 15.06 9.82 -23.22
CA GLY A 196 14.80 10.71 -22.07
C GLY A 196 13.37 10.64 -21.53
N LEU A 197 12.52 9.80 -22.12
CA LEU A 197 11.09 9.80 -21.81
C LEU A 197 10.79 9.28 -20.40
N HIS A 198 11.62 8.38 -19.86
CA HIS A 198 11.46 7.86 -18.51
C HIS A 198 11.60 8.96 -17.43
N PHE A 199 12.46 9.96 -17.63
CA PHE A 199 12.52 11.15 -16.75
C PHE A 199 11.26 12.00 -16.85
N HIS A 200 10.67 12.12 -18.04
CA HIS A 200 9.40 12.83 -18.19
C HIS A 200 8.24 12.13 -17.47
N TYR A 201 8.22 10.80 -17.51
CA TYR A 201 7.23 10.01 -16.76
C TYR A 201 7.48 10.00 -15.26
N TYR A 202 8.72 10.19 -14.82
CA TYR A 202 9.04 10.29 -13.40
C TYR A 202 8.26 11.40 -12.71
N ASP A 203 8.31 12.63 -13.23
CA ASP A 203 7.59 13.77 -12.66
C ASP A 203 6.08 13.49 -12.55
N ARG A 204 5.53 12.76 -13.54
CA ARG A 204 4.12 12.36 -13.55
C ARG A 204 3.80 11.29 -12.52
N VAL A 205 4.72 10.37 -12.27
CA VAL A 205 4.57 9.40 -11.18
C VAL A 205 4.51 10.12 -9.84
N VAL A 206 5.36 11.13 -9.62
CA VAL A 206 5.34 11.94 -8.39
C VAL A 206 3.99 12.64 -8.24
N GLU A 207 3.51 13.30 -9.29
CA GLU A 207 2.22 13.99 -9.32
C GLU A 207 1.05 13.02 -9.07
N ALA A 208 1.08 11.83 -9.68
CA ALA A 208 0.06 10.80 -9.49
C ALA A 208 0.04 10.30 -8.04
N ILE A 209 1.20 10.04 -7.43
CA ILE A 209 1.26 9.63 -6.02
C ILE A 209 0.71 10.74 -5.11
N ARG A 210 1.02 12.01 -5.40
CA ARG A 210 0.50 13.16 -4.64
C ARG A 210 -1.01 13.27 -4.75
N SER A 211 -1.58 13.05 -5.93
CA SER A 211 -3.02 13.02 -6.15
C SER A 211 -3.69 11.86 -5.40
N VAL A 212 -3.17 10.63 -5.53
CA VAL A 212 -3.72 9.43 -4.86
C VAL A 212 -3.65 9.55 -3.33
N ALA A 213 -2.58 10.13 -2.80
CA ALA A 213 -2.42 10.36 -1.37
C ALA A 213 -3.18 11.59 -0.84
N ARG A 214 -3.85 12.34 -1.73
CA ARG A 214 -4.64 13.55 -1.48
C ARG A 214 -3.83 14.59 -0.71
N VAL A 215 -2.92 15.27 -1.41
CA VAL A 215 -2.13 16.37 -0.84
C VAL A 215 -3.00 17.59 -0.60
N ASP A 216 -2.92 18.15 0.60
CA ASP A 216 -3.33 19.52 0.89
C ASP A 216 -2.20 20.45 0.43
N GLU A 217 -2.43 21.20 -0.65
CA GLU A 217 -1.43 22.08 -1.25
C GLU A 217 -1.06 23.28 -0.35
N ILE A 218 -1.99 23.73 0.49
CA ILE A 218 -1.79 24.87 1.39
C ILE A 218 -0.84 24.47 2.51
N ARG A 219 -1.10 23.30 3.11
CA ARG A 219 -0.32 22.79 4.24
C ARG A 219 0.86 21.92 3.82
N ASN A 220 0.94 21.57 2.53
CA ASN A 220 1.90 20.64 1.95
C ASN A 220 1.96 19.31 2.73
N GLU A 221 0.78 18.73 2.97
CA GLU A 221 0.60 17.53 3.77
C GLU A 221 -0.20 16.45 3.05
N PHE A 222 0.07 15.19 3.36
CA PHE A 222 -0.76 14.09 2.88
C PHE A 222 -1.96 13.83 3.79
N ILE A 223 -3.17 13.83 3.23
CA ILE A 223 -4.34 13.32 3.95
C ILE A 223 -4.17 11.83 4.24
N ALA A 224 -3.66 11.05 3.27
CA ALA A 224 -3.39 9.62 3.40
C ALA A 224 -1.88 9.30 3.26
N PRO A 225 -1.05 9.54 4.30
CA PRO A 225 0.40 9.40 4.20
C PRO A 225 0.87 7.94 4.05
N ASN A 226 0.10 6.96 4.55
CA ASN A 226 0.41 5.55 4.35
C ASN A 226 0.25 5.16 2.88
N THR A 227 -0.82 5.63 2.22
CA THR A 227 -1.06 5.41 0.79
C THR A 227 0.09 5.94 -0.05
N ALA A 228 0.63 7.13 0.26
CA ALA A 228 1.81 7.68 -0.40
C ALA A 228 3.01 6.72 -0.31
N THR A 229 3.35 6.27 0.90
CA THR A 229 4.50 5.37 1.13
C THR A 229 4.30 3.98 0.52
N SER A 230 3.07 3.46 0.53
CA SER A 230 2.74 2.18 -0.09
C SER A 230 2.82 2.23 -1.62
N ALA A 231 2.37 3.34 -2.23
CA ALA A 231 2.47 3.54 -3.68
C ALA A 231 3.93 3.53 -4.16
N VAL A 232 4.82 4.24 -3.47
CA VAL A 232 6.27 4.22 -3.77
C VAL A 232 6.83 2.79 -3.70
N THR A 233 6.43 2.05 -2.67
CA THR A 233 6.88 0.66 -2.46
C THR A 233 6.40 -0.26 -3.57
N ALA A 234 5.13 -0.15 -3.96
CA ALA A 234 4.55 -0.94 -5.05
C ALA A 234 5.24 -0.66 -6.40
N ILE A 235 5.49 0.61 -6.72
CA ILE A 235 6.19 1.00 -7.95
C ILE A 235 7.60 0.42 -7.98
N LYS A 236 8.32 0.48 -6.85
CA LYS A 236 9.65 -0.12 -6.72
C LYS A 236 9.62 -1.63 -6.98
N GLN A 237 8.68 -2.35 -6.37
CA GLN A 237 8.52 -3.80 -6.57
C GLN A 237 8.24 -4.14 -8.04
N ILE A 238 7.34 -3.38 -8.69
CA ILE A 238 7.03 -3.56 -10.12
C ILE A 238 8.30 -3.34 -10.97
N GLY A 239 9.07 -2.29 -10.70
CA GLY A 239 10.31 -2.03 -11.42
C GLY A 239 11.35 -3.15 -11.24
N GLU A 240 11.52 -3.66 -10.02
CA GLU A 240 12.41 -4.79 -9.74
C GLU A 240 11.97 -6.06 -10.47
N MET A 241 10.67 -6.36 -10.49
CA MET A 241 10.10 -7.46 -11.28
C MET A 241 10.36 -7.30 -12.78
N LEU A 242 10.18 -6.10 -13.32
CA LEU A 242 10.46 -5.81 -14.73
C LEU A 242 11.93 -6.01 -15.07
N VAL A 243 12.85 -5.59 -14.20
CA VAL A 243 14.30 -5.85 -14.37
C VAL A 243 14.57 -7.35 -14.50
N VAL A 244 13.96 -8.18 -13.64
CA VAL A 244 14.11 -9.65 -13.72
C VAL A 244 13.56 -10.19 -15.04
N GLN A 245 12.39 -9.70 -15.49
CA GLN A 245 11.82 -10.12 -16.78
C GLN A 245 12.70 -9.73 -17.97
N TYR A 246 13.28 -8.53 -17.98
CA TYR A 246 14.18 -8.09 -19.05
C TYR A 246 15.48 -8.88 -19.07
N ILE A 247 16.00 -9.28 -17.90
CA ILE A 247 17.17 -10.18 -17.83
C ILE A 247 16.85 -11.53 -18.48
N ARG A 248 15.70 -12.13 -18.17
CA ARG A 248 15.28 -13.42 -18.75
C ARG A 248 15.11 -13.35 -20.27
N ARG A 249 14.67 -12.20 -20.80
CA ARG A 249 14.46 -11.98 -22.24
C ARG A 249 15.72 -11.53 -22.99
N GLY A 250 16.83 -11.22 -22.29
CA GLY A 250 18.04 -10.66 -22.90
C GLY A 250 17.89 -9.20 -23.37
N ASP A 251 16.87 -8.45 -22.93
CA ASP A 251 16.68 -7.05 -23.32
C ASP A 251 17.52 -6.12 -22.42
N HIS A 252 18.76 -5.86 -22.85
CA HIS A 252 19.69 -5.00 -22.12
C HIS A 252 19.28 -3.53 -22.11
N LYS A 253 18.60 -3.05 -23.15
CA LYS A 253 18.22 -1.63 -23.30
C LYS A 253 17.12 -1.28 -22.31
N SER A 254 16.04 -2.05 -22.28
CA SER A 254 14.92 -1.83 -21.36
C SER A 254 15.32 -2.08 -19.91
N LYS A 255 16.21 -3.05 -19.66
CA LYS A 255 16.84 -3.27 -18.35
C LYS A 255 17.57 -2.04 -17.85
N TRP A 256 18.41 -1.42 -18.67
CA TRP A 256 19.16 -0.21 -18.29
C TRP A 256 18.21 0.96 -17.99
N ILE A 257 17.25 1.22 -18.87
CA ILE A 257 16.24 2.28 -18.67
C ILE A 257 15.47 2.09 -17.36
N THR A 258 15.07 0.86 -17.04
CA THR A 258 14.32 0.55 -15.81
C THR A 258 15.17 0.74 -14.57
N ARG A 259 16.46 0.39 -14.62
CA ARG A 259 17.39 0.61 -13.51
C ARG A 259 17.69 2.08 -13.26
N ASP A 260 17.86 2.86 -14.31
CA ASP A 260 18.04 4.30 -14.20
C ASP A 260 16.79 4.93 -13.57
N PHE A 261 15.59 4.53 -14.02
CA PHE A 261 14.34 4.97 -13.40
C PHE A 261 14.26 4.60 -11.91
N LEU A 262 14.56 3.36 -11.54
CA LEU A 262 14.59 2.91 -10.14
C LEU A 262 15.62 3.67 -9.30
N THR A 263 16.76 4.04 -9.89
CA THR A 263 17.79 4.83 -9.21
C THR A 263 17.26 6.21 -8.86
N VAL A 264 16.66 6.91 -9.83
CA VAL A 264 15.99 8.20 -9.60
C VAL A 264 14.87 8.07 -8.57
N LEU A 265 14.04 7.03 -8.68
CA LEU A 265 12.97 6.75 -7.73
C LEU A 265 13.48 6.59 -6.30
N ASN A 266 14.54 5.80 -6.08
CA ASN A 266 15.08 5.60 -4.74
C ASN A 266 15.72 6.87 -4.18
N CYS A 267 16.40 7.68 -5.00
CA CYS A 267 17.06 8.90 -4.54
C CYS A 267 16.06 10.01 -4.20
N ASP A 268 15.14 10.34 -5.10
CA ASP A 268 14.27 11.51 -4.95
C ASP A 268 13.01 11.21 -4.11
N MET A 269 12.40 10.02 -4.19
CA MET A 269 11.19 9.73 -3.40
C MET A 269 11.43 9.78 -1.89
N CYS A 270 12.68 9.55 -1.45
CA CYS A 270 13.06 9.69 -0.05
C CYS A 270 12.80 11.11 0.47
N THR A 271 13.07 12.13 -0.34
CA THR A 271 12.94 13.55 0.04
C THR A 271 11.60 14.13 -0.40
N SER A 272 11.10 13.77 -1.58
CA SER A 272 9.90 14.38 -2.16
C SER A 272 8.59 13.81 -1.59
N ILE A 273 8.56 12.52 -1.24
CA ILE A 273 7.34 11.83 -0.75
C ILE A 273 7.52 11.28 0.65
N ASN A 274 8.52 10.43 0.90
CA ASN A 274 8.65 9.71 2.16
C ASN A 274 8.89 10.63 3.36
N LYS A 275 9.70 11.68 3.19
CA LYS A 275 9.91 12.72 4.19
C LYS A 275 8.59 13.40 4.57
N MET A 276 7.86 13.90 3.58
CA MET A 276 6.56 14.57 3.78
C MET A 276 5.53 13.64 4.43
N ALA A 277 5.47 12.37 4.01
CA ALA A 277 4.59 11.38 4.63
C ALA A 277 4.95 11.11 6.10
N THR A 278 6.23 11.07 6.44
CA THR A 278 6.71 10.85 7.80
C THR A 278 6.43 12.06 8.71
N GLU A 279 6.65 13.26 8.20
CA GLU A 279 6.33 14.52 8.88
C GLU A 279 4.82 14.62 9.14
N THR A 280 4.00 14.33 8.12
CA THR A 280 2.54 14.33 8.25
C THR A 280 2.04 13.33 9.30
N LYS A 281 2.59 12.11 9.32
CA LYS A 281 2.28 11.11 10.36
C LYS A 281 2.62 11.62 11.75
N SER A 282 3.79 12.22 11.90
CA SER A 282 4.27 12.77 13.18
C SER A 282 3.35 13.90 13.67
N ARG A 283 2.91 14.77 12.76
CA ARG A 283 1.98 15.86 13.06
C ARG A 283 0.60 15.36 13.47
N LYS A 284 0.04 14.40 12.74
CA LYS A 284 -1.25 13.75 13.06
C LYS A 284 -1.23 12.95 14.35
N ALA A 285 -0.07 12.41 14.74
CA ALA A 285 0.07 11.69 16.01
C ALA A 285 0.15 12.63 17.23
N ARG A 286 0.49 13.92 17.05
CA ARG A 286 0.70 14.86 18.17
C ARG A 286 -0.54 15.08 19.05
N PRO A 287 -1.77 15.26 18.51
CA PRO A 287 -2.97 15.36 19.34
C PRO A 287 -3.26 14.06 20.10
N ALA A 288 -3.03 12.90 19.46
CA ALA A 288 -3.24 11.60 20.10
C ALA A 288 -2.31 11.35 21.30
N ARG A 289 -1.12 11.98 21.35
CA ARG A 289 -0.22 11.90 22.52
C ARG A 289 -0.79 12.57 23.77
N HIS A 290 -1.67 13.55 23.60
CA HIS A 290 -2.29 14.29 24.71
C HIS A 290 -3.72 13.81 24.98
N LYS A 291 -4.16 12.72 24.33
CA LYS A 291 -5.48 12.13 24.57
C LYS A 291 -5.48 11.53 25.98
N THR A 292 -6.31 12.07 26.86
CA THR A 292 -6.56 11.49 28.18
C THR A 292 -7.28 10.15 28.00
N VAL A 293 -6.64 9.07 28.44
CA VAL A 293 -7.25 7.73 28.47
C VAL A 293 -7.85 7.55 29.85
N ILE A 294 -9.19 7.60 29.94
CA ILE A 294 -9.90 7.28 31.18
C ILE A 294 -9.89 5.76 31.34
N LEU A 295 -9.27 5.27 32.41
CA LEU A 295 -9.28 3.86 32.76
C LEU A 295 -10.57 3.51 33.52
N PRO A 296 -11.13 2.30 33.32
CA PRO A 296 -12.31 1.87 34.09
C PRO A 296 -11.98 1.81 35.58
N SER A 297 -12.98 2.07 36.42
CA SER A 297 -12.82 1.97 37.87
C SER A 297 -12.63 0.50 38.29
N SER A 298 -12.08 0.29 39.49
CA SER A 298 -11.96 -1.08 40.03
C SER A 298 -13.32 -1.75 40.23
N GLU A 299 -14.39 -0.97 40.41
CA GLU A 299 -15.73 -1.49 40.58
C GLU A 299 -16.31 -1.97 39.24
N ASP A 300 -16.14 -1.20 38.17
CA ASP A 300 -16.58 -1.61 36.83
C ASP A 300 -15.91 -2.92 36.37
N VAL A 301 -14.62 -3.09 36.71
CA VAL A 301 -13.88 -4.33 36.41
C VAL A 301 -14.46 -5.53 37.16
N LYS A 302 -14.89 -5.35 38.43
CA LYS A 302 -15.55 -6.42 39.19
C LYS A 302 -16.90 -6.79 38.60
N ILE A 303 -17.72 -5.79 38.26
CA ILE A 303 -19.04 -6.01 37.65
C ILE A 303 -18.88 -6.80 36.35
N LEU A 304 -17.92 -6.42 35.50
CA LEU A 304 -17.62 -7.13 34.26
C LEU A 304 -17.13 -8.56 34.52
N ALA A 305 -16.20 -8.76 35.46
CA ALA A 305 -15.67 -10.08 35.78
C ALA A 305 -16.75 -11.03 36.34
N GLN A 306 -17.63 -10.52 37.21
CA GLN A 306 -18.77 -11.27 37.75
C GLN A 306 -19.76 -11.65 36.65
N TYR A 307 -20.13 -10.70 35.79
CA TYR A 307 -21.02 -10.95 34.66
C TYR A 307 -20.47 -12.05 33.72
N ILE A 308 -19.19 -11.95 33.34
CA ILE A 308 -18.55 -12.95 32.47
C ILE A 308 -18.56 -14.32 33.13
N GLU A 309 -18.28 -14.40 34.45
CA GLU A 309 -18.28 -15.66 35.19
C GLU A 309 -19.68 -16.30 35.23
N THR A 310 -20.70 -15.54 35.61
CA THR A 310 -22.09 -16.02 35.72
C THR A 310 -22.62 -16.51 34.38
N GLU A 311 -22.46 -15.72 33.32
CA GLU A 311 -22.93 -16.09 31.98
C GLU A 311 -22.16 -17.28 31.41
N ARG A 312 -20.85 -17.41 31.71
CA ARG A 312 -20.04 -18.54 31.25
C ARG A 312 -20.51 -19.84 31.90
N ILE A 313 -20.76 -19.83 33.21
CA ILE A 313 -21.29 -20.99 33.95
C ILE A 313 -22.65 -21.39 33.38
N LYS A 314 -23.56 -20.42 33.18
CA LYS A 314 -24.88 -20.67 32.59
C LYS A 314 -24.80 -21.30 31.20
N CYS A 315 -23.96 -20.75 30.32
CA CYS A 315 -23.77 -21.31 28.98
C CYS A 315 -23.16 -22.71 29.04
N PHE A 316 -22.24 -22.95 29.98
CA PHE A 316 -21.60 -24.26 30.16
C PHE A 316 -22.58 -25.32 30.64
N THR A 317 -23.45 -25.00 31.62
CA THR A 317 -24.48 -25.92 32.10
C THR A 317 -25.51 -26.23 31.00
N GLU A 318 -26.01 -25.21 30.31
CA GLU A 318 -26.96 -25.40 29.20
C GLU A 318 -26.37 -26.25 28.06
N LEU A 319 -25.08 -26.05 27.74
CA LEU A 319 -24.39 -26.85 26.72
C LEU A 319 -24.15 -28.30 27.17
N SER A 320 -23.96 -28.53 28.47
CA SER A 320 -23.81 -29.88 29.04
C SER A 320 -25.11 -30.70 28.99
N GLU A 321 -26.26 -30.03 29.03
CA GLU A 321 -27.58 -30.66 28.90
C GLU A 321 -28.00 -30.82 27.43
N SER A 322 -27.82 -29.79 26.60
CA SER A 322 -28.21 -29.81 25.19
C SER A 322 -27.28 -29.00 24.31
N TYR A 323 -26.77 -29.62 23.24
CA TYR A 323 -25.88 -28.94 22.31
C TYR A 323 -26.64 -27.95 21.42
N THR A 324 -26.28 -26.66 21.50
CA THR A 324 -26.76 -25.61 20.60
C THR A 324 -25.59 -24.76 20.11
N PHE A 325 -25.47 -24.54 18.79
CA PHE A 325 -24.38 -23.75 18.19
C PHE A 325 -24.26 -22.33 18.77
N LYS A 326 -25.40 -21.68 19.03
CA LYS A 326 -25.46 -20.34 19.64
C LYS A 326 -24.81 -20.32 21.03
N ASN A 327 -25.13 -21.30 21.87
CA ASN A 327 -24.57 -21.41 23.22
C ASN A 327 -23.09 -21.79 23.19
N TRP A 328 -22.68 -22.64 22.23
CA TRP A 328 -21.26 -22.96 22.01
C TRP A 328 -20.45 -21.72 21.59
N LEU A 329 -20.94 -20.93 20.63
CA LEU A 329 -20.27 -19.69 20.21
C LEU A 329 -20.19 -18.68 21.35
N ARG A 330 -21.28 -18.52 22.10
CA ARG A 330 -21.34 -17.61 23.26
C ARG A 330 -20.37 -18.04 24.36
N LEU A 331 -20.26 -19.34 24.63
CA LEU A 331 -19.30 -19.89 25.57
C LEU A 331 -17.86 -19.59 25.14
N ASN A 332 -17.52 -19.75 23.85
CA ASN A 332 -16.20 -19.38 23.32
C ASN A 332 -15.88 -17.90 23.53
N GLU A 333 -16.82 -17.00 23.24
CA GLU A 333 -16.66 -15.55 23.47
C GLU A 333 -16.39 -15.22 24.93
N LEU A 334 -17.15 -15.83 25.85
CA LEU A 334 -17.04 -15.60 27.28
C LEU A 334 -15.76 -16.21 27.86
N THR A 335 -15.36 -17.41 27.42
CA THR A 335 -14.07 -18.03 27.77
C THR A 335 -12.91 -17.14 27.33
N MET A 336 -12.98 -16.56 26.13
CA MET A 336 -11.97 -15.61 25.66
C MET A 336 -11.91 -14.32 26.46
N ALA A 337 -13.07 -13.72 26.73
CA ALA A 337 -13.16 -12.52 27.54
C ALA A 337 -12.61 -12.78 28.95
N SER A 338 -12.88 -13.96 29.53
CA SER A 338 -12.35 -14.37 30.83
C SER A 338 -10.81 -14.46 30.83
N ILE A 339 -10.22 -15.09 29.80
CA ILE A 339 -8.74 -15.17 29.67
C ILE A 339 -8.12 -13.77 29.54
N ILE A 340 -8.74 -12.89 28.73
CA ILE A 340 -8.26 -11.51 28.51
C ILE A 340 -8.33 -10.69 29.79
N VAL A 341 -9.48 -10.69 30.48
CA VAL A 341 -9.71 -9.92 31.70
C VAL A 341 -8.80 -10.41 32.83
N PHE A 342 -8.68 -11.73 33.00
CA PHE A 342 -7.84 -12.33 34.04
C PHE A 342 -6.35 -12.03 33.83
N ASN A 343 -5.84 -12.25 32.61
CA ASN A 343 -4.41 -12.05 32.32
C ASN A 343 -4.06 -10.59 32.00
N ARG A 344 -5.05 -9.69 31.89
CA ARG A 344 -4.90 -8.29 31.45
C ARG A 344 -4.08 -8.17 30.15
N ARG A 345 -4.29 -9.11 29.23
CA ARG A 345 -3.54 -9.21 27.97
C ARG A 345 -4.25 -8.47 26.85
N ARG A 346 -3.51 -8.15 25.78
CA ARG A 346 -4.12 -7.62 24.57
C ARG A 346 -4.86 -8.74 23.86
N VAL A 347 -5.95 -8.40 23.17
CA VAL A 347 -6.69 -9.32 22.30
C VAL A 347 -5.76 -10.03 21.31
N GLY A 348 -4.72 -9.34 20.83
CA GLY A 348 -3.71 -9.90 19.93
C GLY A 348 -2.92 -11.09 20.49
N ASP A 349 -2.76 -11.17 21.81
CA ASP A 349 -1.99 -12.23 22.47
C ASP A 349 -2.88 -13.46 22.73
N THR A 350 -4.19 -13.27 22.91
CA THR A 350 -5.14 -14.36 23.19
C THR A 350 -5.83 -14.89 21.93
N GLN A 351 -6.05 -14.07 20.89
CA GLN A 351 -6.70 -14.50 19.64
C GLN A 351 -5.87 -15.45 18.77
N ASN A 352 -4.58 -15.57 19.08
CA ASN A 352 -3.61 -16.34 18.29
C ASN A 352 -3.13 -17.60 19.02
N ILE A 353 -3.79 -17.99 20.12
CA ILE A 353 -3.47 -19.21 20.86
C ILE A 353 -3.78 -20.42 19.96
N LEU A 354 -2.80 -21.29 19.79
CA LEU A 354 -2.93 -22.51 19.01
C LEU A 354 -3.40 -23.67 19.91
N ALA A 355 -4.06 -24.67 19.32
CA ALA A 355 -4.40 -25.89 20.05
C ALA A 355 -3.14 -26.62 20.56
N GLU A 356 -2.04 -26.51 19.82
CA GLU A 356 -0.72 -27.00 20.21
C GLU A 356 -0.23 -26.32 21.50
N ASP A 357 -0.34 -24.97 21.60
CA ASP A 357 0.05 -24.22 22.81
C ASP A 357 -0.75 -24.67 24.04
N TYR A 358 -2.02 -25.04 23.83
CA TYR A 358 -2.89 -25.55 24.88
C TYR A 358 -2.55 -26.99 25.29
N ALA A 359 -2.20 -27.85 24.33
CA ALA A 359 -1.75 -29.22 24.60
C ALA A 359 -0.44 -29.25 25.41
N PHE A 360 0.45 -28.29 25.20
CA PHE A 360 1.69 -28.11 25.96
C PHE A 360 1.53 -27.24 27.23
N LYS A 361 0.32 -27.15 27.80
CA LYS A 361 0.12 -26.43 29.07
C LYS A 361 0.89 -27.10 30.21
N GLU A 362 1.51 -26.28 31.04
CA GLU A 362 2.28 -26.68 32.21
C GLU A 362 1.43 -26.44 33.46
N VAL A 363 1.29 -27.46 34.31
CA VAL A 363 0.66 -27.36 35.63
C VAL A 363 1.76 -27.40 36.68
N ILE A 364 1.63 -26.64 37.76
CA ILE A 364 2.55 -26.72 38.89
C ILE A 364 2.05 -27.81 39.82
N ASN A 365 2.73 -28.94 39.84
CA ASN A 365 2.43 -30.10 40.69
C ASN A 365 3.72 -30.78 41.18
N GLU A 366 3.60 -31.75 42.09
CA GLU A 366 4.73 -32.52 42.63
C GLU A 366 5.62 -33.11 41.54
N SER A 367 5.01 -33.53 40.41
CA SER A 367 5.73 -34.12 39.27
C SER A 367 6.50 -33.14 38.37
N THR A 368 6.33 -31.82 38.52
CA THR A 368 7.05 -30.84 37.68
C THR A 368 8.34 -30.33 38.32
N ASN A 369 8.35 -30.12 39.64
CA ASN A 369 9.54 -29.71 40.41
C ASN A 369 9.30 -29.98 41.90
N GLU A 370 9.71 -31.17 42.37
CA GLU A 370 9.43 -31.70 43.71
C GLU A 370 10.02 -30.83 44.82
N GLU A 371 11.24 -30.32 44.64
CA GLU A 371 11.91 -29.42 45.60
C GLU A 371 11.16 -28.09 45.73
N LEU A 372 10.88 -27.44 44.59
CA LEU A 372 10.25 -26.12 44.57
C LEU A 372 8.78 -26.16 45.03
N PHE A 373 8.09 -27.28 44.79
CA PHE A 373 6.71 -27.47 45.22
C PHE A 373 6.62 -27.80 46.71
N SER A 374 7.55 -28.59 47.24
CA SER A 374 7.59 -28.97 48.66
C SER A 374 7.78 -27.76 49.57
N ASP A 375 8.64 -26.82 49.15
CA ASP A 375 8.93 -25.55 49.84
C ASP A 375 7.74 -24.56 49.85
N LEU A 376 6.72 -24.78 49.02
CA LEU A 376 5.56 -23.89 48.99
C LEU A 376 4.67 -24.08 50.24
N PRO A 377 4.17 -22.98 50.83
CA PRO A 377 3.13 -23.05 51.85
C PRO A 377 1.88 -23.78 51.36
N GLU A 378 1.17 -24.43 52.28
CA GLU A 378 -0.04 -25.23 51.99
C GLU A 378 -1.13 -24.43 51.23
N HIS A 379 -1.27 -23.15 51.55
CA HIS A 379 -2.20 -22.26 50.85
C HIS A 379 -1.77 -22.00 49.40
N SER A 380 -0.47 -21.85 49.14
CA SER A 380 0.10 -21.62 47.81
C SER A 380 0.01 -22.87 46.94
N LYS A 381 0.18 -24.06 47.53
CA LYS A 381 -0.05 -25.35 46.86
C LYS A 381 -1.48 -25.47 46.36
N LYS A 382 -2.47 -25.12 47.19
CA LYS A 382 -3.89 -25.09 46.82
C LYS A 382 -4.22 -24.06 45.73
N ILE A 383 -3.50 -22.94 45.67
CA ILE A 383 -3.68 -21.95 44.60
C ILE A 383 -3.02 -22.46 43.32
N ALA A 384 -1.80 -22.98 43.39
CA ALA A 384 -1.06 -23.47 42.24
C ALA A 384 -1.79 -24.60 41.50
N SER A 385 -2.45 -25.51 42.23
CA SER A 385 -3.26 -26.58 41.63
C SER A 385 -4.49 -26.09 40.87
N GLN A 386 -4.95 -24.86 41.11
CA GLN A 386 -6.09 -24.26 40.41
C GLN A 386 -5.72 -23.61 39.08
N TYR A 387 -4.43 -23.46 38.77
CA TYR A 387 -3.97 -22.77 37.58
C TYR A 387 -3.08 -23.63 36.70
N SER A 388 -3.28 -23.52 35.39
CA SER A 388 -2.37 -24.04 34.36
C SER A 388 -1.77 -22.88 33.56
N ARG A 389 -0.54 -23.06 33.08
CA ARG A 389 0.22 -22.06 32.32
C ARG A 389 0.45 -22.55 30.90
N MET A 390 -0.01 -21.79 29.91
CA MET A 390 0.37 -22.00 28.52
C MET A 390 1.41 -20.97 28.08
N LYS A 391 2.26 -21.34 27.11
CA LYS A 391 3.26 -20.47 26.49
C LYS A 391 2.79 -20.10 25.09
N VAL A 392 2.56 -18.82 24.83
CA VAL A 392 2.01 -18.32 23.56
C VAL A 392 2.96 -17.35 22.86
N ARG A 393 2.77 -17.17 21.57
CA ARG A 393 3.62 -16.29 20.74
C ARG A 393 3.24 -14.81 20.88
N GLY A 394 4.14 -14.01 21.44
CA GLY A 394 4.03 -12.55 21.52
C GLY A 394 4.73 -11.80 20.38
N LYS A 395 4.76 -10.46 20.51
CA LYS A 395 5.41 -9.57 19.53
C LYS A 395 6.87 -9.96 19.29
N ARG A 396 7.30 -9.93 18.02
CA ARG A 396 8.66 -10.28 17.59
C ARG A 396 9.09 -11.70 18.05
N ASN A 397 8.15 -12.65 18.04
CA ASN A 397 8.42 -14.05 18.37
C ASN A 397 8.85 -14.32 19.82
N ARG A 398 8.54 -13.40 20.76
CA ARG A 398 8.84 -13.59 22.19
C ARG A 398 7.78 -14.48 22.82
N THR A 399 8.18 -15.42 23.66
CA THR A 399 7.25 -16.28 24.41
C THR A 399 6.57 -15.50 25.53
N VAL A 400 5.25 -15.65 25.67
CA VAL A 400 4.42 -14.98 26.67
C VAL A 400 3.65 -16.03 27.46
N PRO A 401 3.69 -16.02 28.80
CA PRO A 401 2.86 -16.92 29.59
C PRO A 401 1.42 -16.38 29.69
N VAL A 402 0.45 -17.29 29.56
CA VAL A 402 -0.97 -17.07 29.83
C VAL A 402 -1.43 -18.09 30.87
N LEU A 403 -2.09 -17.61 31.92
CA LEU A 403 -2.62 -18.42 33.00
C LEU A 403 -4.09 -18.74 32.73
N LEU A 404 -4.45 -20.00 32.94
CA LEU A 404 -5.82 -20.50 32.92
C LEU A 404 -6.20 -20.95 34.31
N LYS A 405 -7.41 -20.58 34.73
CA LYS A 405 -8.03 -21.09 35.95
C LYS A 405 -8.78 -22.38 35.63
N ALA A 406 -8.87 -23.33 36.55
CA ALA A 406 -9.51 -24.64 36.35
C ALA A 406 -10.90 -24.57 35.68
N ASN A 407 -11.78 -23.68 36.16
CA ASN A 407 -13.11 -23.46 35.59
C ASN A 407 -13.11 -22.98 34.11
N VAL A 408 -12.06 -22.28 33.68
CA VAL A 408 -11.86 -21.86 32.27
C VAL A 408 -11.24 -23.00 31.47
N ASP A 409 -10.35 -23.77 32.10
CA ASP A 409 -9.73 -24.95 31.52
C ASP A 409 -10.77 -26.03 31.18
N ASP A 410 -11.72 -26.27 32.08
CA ASP A 410 -12.85 -27.19 31.85
C ASP A 410 -13.72 -26.76 30.66
N CYS A 411 -13.94 -25.45 30.51
CA CYS A 411 -14.67 -24.89 29.36
C CYS A 411 -13.90 -25.09 28.04
N LEU A 412 -12.57 -24.99 28.06
CA LEU A 412 -11.73 -25.25 26.89
C LEU A 412 -11.68 -26.75 26.55
N MET A 413 -11.62 -27.61 27.56
CA MET A 413 -11.66 -29.07 27.40
C MET A 413 -13.00 -29.56 26.85
N SER A 414 -14.14 -29.03 27.32
CA SER A 414 -15.47 -29.43 26.83
C SER A 414 -15.72 -29.00 25.38
N GLN A 415 -15.02 -27.98 24.92
CA GLN A 415 -15.01 -27.56 23.52
C GLN A 415 -14.13 -28.48 22.64
N ALA A 416 -13.27 -29.30 23.26
CA ALA A 416 -12.27 -30.11 22.54
C ALA A 416 -12.80 -31.28 21.69
N PRO A 417 -13.79 -32.06 22.14
CA PRO A 417 -14.36 -33.16 21.35
C PRO A 417 -15.01 -32.70 20.04
N HIS A 418 -15.53 -31.47 19.99
CA HIS A 418 -16.14 -30.88 18.78
C HIS A 418 -15.12 -30.51 17.69
N PHE A 419 -13.81 -30.57 17.98
CA PHE A 419 -12.72 -30.45 16.99
C PHE A 419 -12.62 -31.66 16.04
N SER A 420 -13.24 -32.79 16.41
CA SER A 420 -13.09 -34.08 15.72
C SER A 420 -14.00 -34.25 14.49
N SER A 421 -14.85 -33.27 14.18
CA SER A 421 -15.75 -33.32 13.03
C SER A 421 -14.95 -33.50 11.72
N PRO A 422 -15.34 -34.43 10.82
CA PRO A 422 -14.60 -34.72 9.59
C PRO A 422 -14.38 -33.50 8.67
N ARG A 423 -15.16 -32.43 8.82
CA ARG A 423 -14.98 -31.17 8.07
C ARG A 423 -13.81 -30.30 8.58
N CYS A 424 -13.33 -30.54 9.81
CA CYS A 424 -12.24 -29.77 10.42
C CYS A 424 -10.88 -30.51 10.34
N LYS A 425 -10.85 -31.76 9.87
CA LYS A 425 -9.61 -32.53 9.71
C LYS A 425 -8.91 -32.19 8.39
N ARG A 426 -8.28 -31.02 8.31
CA ARG A 426 -7.17 -30.76 7.38
C ARG A 426 -6.40 -29.54 7.90
N VAL A 427 -5.08 -29.65 7.90
CA VAL A 427 -4.07 -28.62 8.20
C VAL A 427 -3.61 -28.56 9.68
N SER A 428 -2.33 -28.88 9.89
CA SER A 428 -1.54 -28.60 11.09
C SER A 428 -1.47 -27.09 11.35
N GLY A 429 -1.51 -26.65 12.62
CA GLY A 429 -1.55 -25.23 12.98
C GLY A 429 -2.95 -24.62 13.15
N GLN A 430 -3.95 -25.42 13.56
CA GLN A 430 -5.28 -24.89 13.91
C GLN A 430 -5.21 -24.01 15.16
N ARG A 431 -5.70 -22.78 15.00
CA ARG A 431 -5.99 -21.88 16.12
C ARG A 431 -7.11 -22.47 16.95
N LEU A 432 -7.08 -22.29 18.26
CA LEU A 432 -8.28 -22.52 19.07
C LEU A 432 -9.42 -21.67 18.47
N PRO A 433 -10.69 -22.14 18.49
CA PRO A 433 -11.85 -21.47 17.90
C PRO A 433 -12.30 -20.27 18.75
N LEU A 434 -11.33 -19.56 19.30
CA LEU A 434 -11.45 -18.36 20.10
C LEU A 434 -11.61 -17.11 19.22
N ARG A 435 -11.85 -17.32 17.91
CA ARG A 435 -11.98 -16.26 16.91
C ARG A 435 -13.45 -15.85 16.85
N SER A 436 -13.84 -14.95 17.74
CA SER A 436 -15.03 -14.13 17.50
C SER A 436 -14.71 -13.13 16.40
N THR A 437 -15.64 -12.95 15.48
CA THR A 437 -15.69 -11.85 14.53
C THR A 437 -16.00 -10.55 15.29
N ILE A 438 -15.15 -10.16 16.25
CA ILE A 438 -15.17 -8.80 16.81
C ILE A 438 -14.33 -7.93 15.88
N GLN A 439 -14.88 -7.70 14.68
CA GLN A 439 -14.54 -6.54 13.88
C GLN A 439 -15.69 -5.56 14.06
N THR A 440 -15.55 -4.66 15.02
CA THR A 440 -16.24 -3.36 15.02
C THR A 440 -15.39 -2.35 14.27
#